data_AF-A0A382U3I5-F1
#
_entry.id   AF-A0A382U3I5-F1
#
_cell.length_a   1.000
_cell.length_b   1.000
_cell.length_c   1.000
_cell.angle_alpha   90.00
_cell.angle_beta   90.00
_cell.angle_gamma   90.00
#
_symmetry.space_group_name_H-M   'P 1'
#
loop_
_entity.id
_entity.type
_entity.pdbx_description
1 polymer ?
#
loop_
_entity_poly.entity_id
_entity_poly.type
_entity_poly.pdbx_seq_one_letter_code
_entity_poly.pdbx_strand_id
1 'polypeptide(L)'
;MAKLKLNIPVKKGDRLELDVETLASGGDGLCRHEGYTLFAPGGLPGDRVLGKVIKTTPRFGVMKVFKVIEFSKDRVDPLCPVFFKCGGCKFQDLAYEKQLQFKIQIIKDSLKRIAHIEPPENIEIIPADSQYQYRNKGSFAVQGNSGKLHIGFYAEGSHDVADSATCDILLPAINDTKEWVRQLLEKHEISIYHERSHRGLLRGLIIRQSSSTGETLVGLVTNKGRFPRGFLADLTQDKNLKKLGIVGLIQNINSQNTNVIMGSENKVLWGKNRYTENLGGLTFHLSL
;
A
#
# COMPACT_ATOMS: atom_id res chain seq x y z
N MET A 1 38.55 -18.48 -17.60
CA MET A 1 38.59 -17.02 -17.33
C MET A 1 38.26 -16.78 -15.86
N ALA A 2 39.25 -16.36 -15.07
CA ALA A 2 39.05 -16.05 -13.65
C ALA A 2 38.03 -14.91 -13.53
N LYS A 3 36.99 -15.09 -12.71
CA LYS A 3 36.09 -13.99 -12.35
C LYS A 3 36.95 -12.87 -11.76
N LEU A 4 37.10 -11.76 -12.47
CA LEU A 4 37.63 -10.52 -11.90
C LEU A 4 36.94 -10.32 -10.56
N LYS A 5 37.69 -10.41 -9.46
CA LYS A 5 37.20 -10.03 -8.14
C LYS A 5 36.93 -8.54 -8.22
N LEU A 6 35.68 -8.18 -8.54
CA LEU A 6 35.20 -6.82 -8.40
C LEU A 6 35.49 -6.42 -6.94
N ASN A 7 36.39 -5.47 -6.76
CA ASN A 7 36.73 -4.97 -5.44
C ASN A 7 35.56 -4.10 -4.99
N ILE A 8 34.66 -4.70 -4.19
CA ILE A 8 33.50 -3.99 -3.66
C ILE A 8 34.02 -3.17 -2.48
N PRO A 9 33.87 -1.83 -2.48
CA PRO A 9 34.44 -0.96 -1.45
C PRO A 9 33.73 -1.06 -0.10
N VAL A 10 32.68 -1.89 -0.01
CA VAL A 10 31.84 -2.06 1.18
C VAL A 10 31.57 -3.53 1.45
N LYS A 11 31.39 -3.87 2.72
CA LYS A 11 31.01 -5.19 3.21
C LYS A 11 29.67 -5.14 3.93
N LYS A 12 28.95 -6.26 3.89
CA LYS A 12 27.75 -6.43 4.71
C LYS A 12 28.12 -6.24 6.18
N GLY A 13 27.46 -5.32 6.85
CA GLY A 13 27.77 -4.97 8.23
C GLY A 13 28.29 -3.54 8.39
N ASP A 14 28.91 -2.98 7.36
CA ASP A 14 29.53 -1.67 7.40
C ASP A 14 28.50 -0.58 7.67
N ARG A 15 28.91 0.42 8.46
CA ARG A 15 28.11 1.61 8.76
C ARG A 15 28.71 2.77 8.00
N LEU A 16 27.88 3.42 7.20
CA LEU A 16 28.31 4.50 6.32
C LEU A 16 27.39 5.69 6.50
N GLU A 17 27.99 6.86 6.40
CA GLU A 17 27.33 8.13 6.32
C GLU A 17 27.49 8.64 4.90
N LEU A 18 26.38 8.83 4.19
CA LEU A 18 26.38 9.14 2.76
C LEU A 18 25.30 10.15 2.43
N ASP A 19 25.57 10.98 1.43
CA ASP A 19 24.60 11.85 0.82
C ASP A 19 23.75 11.07 -0.18
N VAL A 20 22.44 11.27 -0.12
CA VAL A 20 21.49 10.73 -1.09
C VAL A 20 21.49 11.67 -2.30
N GLU A 21 22.08 11.22 -3.41
CA GLU A 21 22.25 12.03 -4.62
C GLU A 21 20.94 12.16 -5.40
N THR A 22 20.19 11.07 -5.51
CA THR A 22 18.98 10.98 -6.35
C THR A 22 18.10 9.81 -5.89
N LEU A 23 16.97 9.62 -6.57
CA LEU A 23 16.10 8.46 -6.41
C LEU A 23 16.27 7.51 -7.60
N ALA A 24 16.29 6.22 -7.30
CA ALA A 24 16.09 5.19 -8.30
C ALA A 24 14.64 5.18 -8.80
N SER A 25 14.37 4.54 -9.95
CA SER A 25 13.01 4.45 -10.51
C SER A 25 12.00 3.79 -9.55
N GLY A 26 12.46 2.92 -8.64
CA GLY A 26 11.65 2.31 -7.59
C GLY A 26 11.34 3.22 -6.38
N GLY A 27 11.91 4.43 -6.33
CA GLY A 27 11.76 5.38 -5.23
C GLY A 27 12.77 5.22 -4.10
N ASP A 28 13.72 4.29 -4.21
CA ASP A 28 14.80 4.16 -3.24
C ASP A 28 15.84 5.27 -3.43
N GLY A 29 16.29 5.87 -2.34
CA GLY A 29 17.44 6.78 -2.35
C GLY A 29 18.68 6.10 -2.93
N LEU A 30 19.47 6.83 -3.69
CA LEU A 30 20.69 6.36 -4.32
C LEU A 30 21.87 7.17 -3.79
N CYS A 31 22.79 6.47 -3.13
CA CYS A 31 24.06 7.01 -2.64
C CYS A 31 25.20 6.44 -3.48
N ARG A 32 26.33 7.15 -3.55
CA ARG A 32 27.58 6.62 -4.08
C ARG A 32 28.66 6.62 -3.01
N HIS A 33 29.39 5.50 -2.93
CA HIS A 33 30.55 5.38 -2.07
C HIS A 33 31.70 4.81 -2.90
N GLU A 34 32.75 5.59 -3.13
CA GLU A 34 33.90 5.19 -3.97
C GLU A 34 33.49 4.67 -5.36
N GLY A 35 32.50 5.32 -5.98
CA GLY A 35 31.96 4.91 -7.28
C GLY A 35 31.01 3.71 -7.25
N TYR A 36 30.79 3.09 -6.09
CA TYR A 36 29.86 1.98 -5.92
C TYR A 36 28.47 2.47 -5.47
N THR A 37 27.43 1.98 -6.16
CA THR A 37 26.04 2.36 -5.92
C THR A 37 25.46 1.66 -4.69
N LEU A 38 24.89 2.44 -3.78
CA LEU A 38 24.16 1.95 -2.61
C LEU A 38 22.72 2.47 -2.63
N PHE A 39 21.76 1.55 -2.61
CA PHE A 39 20.36 1.88 -2.41
C PHE A 39 20.09 2.09 -0.91
N ALA A 40 19.43 3.19 -0.59
CA ALA A 40 19.06 3.62 0.76
C ALA A 40 17.54 3.88 0.82
N PRO A 41 16.71 2.83 0.93
CA PRO A 41 15.26 3.00 1.06
C PRO A 41 14.90 3.95 2.22
N GLY A 42 14.00 4.90 1.96
CA GLY A 42 13.60 5.96 2.90
C GLY A 42 14.49 7.22 2.91
N GLY A 43 15.63 7.19 2.21
CA GLY A 43 16.43 8.39 1.94
C GLY A 43 15.89 9.16 0.73
N LEU A 44 15.86 10.48 0.82
CA LEU A 44 15.42 11.39 -0.25
C LEU A 44 16.60 12.23 -0.77
N PRO A 45 16.57 12.71 -2.03
CA PRO A 45 17.65 13.53 -2.57
C PRO A 45 17.94 14.76 -1.72
N GLY A 46 19.22 14.96 -1.39
CA GLY A 46 19.66 16.01 -0.47
C GLY A 46 19.63 15.65 1.01
N ASP A 47 19.14 14.46 1.38
CA ASP A 47 19.36 13.92 2.72
C ASP A 47 20.82 13.48 2.89
N ARG A 48 21.35 13.64 4.10
CA ARG A 48 22.55 12.94 4.57
C ARG A 48 22.16 11.86 5.55
N VAL A 49 22.45 10.60 5.23
CA VAL A 49 21.93 9.44 5.96
C VAL A 49 23.03 8.60 6.59
N LEU A 50 22.78 8.13 7.81
CA LEU A 50 23.56 7.08 8.46
C LEU A 50 22.82 5.76 8.33
N GLY A 51 23.48 4.73 7.79
CA GLY A 51 22.88 3.41 7.69
C GLY A 51 23.90 2.28 7.66
N LYS A 52 23.38 1.06 7.64
CA LYS A 52 24.18 -0.18 7.62
C LYS A 52 23.97 -0.95 6.33
N VAL A 53 25.04 -1.37 5.69
CA VAL A 53 24.98 -2.22 4.50
C VAL A 53 24.41 -3.59 4.87
N ILE A 54 23.25 -3.93 4.30
CA ILE A 54 22.53 -5.20 4.56
C ILE A 54 22.70 -6.21 3.43
N LYS A 55 23.01 -5.74 2.21
CA LYS A 55 23.20 -6.55 1.02
C LYS A 55 24.28 -5.94 0.14
N THR A 56 25.14 -6.78 -0.42
CA THR A 56 26.18 -6.41 -1.39
C THR A 56 26.08 -7.33 -2.60
N THR A 57 26.13 -6.76 -3.79
CA THR A 57 26.25 -7.49 -5.06
C THR A 57 27.43 -6.94 -5.85
N PRO A 58 27.87 -7.57 -6.95
CA PRO A 58 28.97 -7.01 -7.74
C PRO A 58 28.67 -5.64 -8.37
N ARG A 59 27.39 -5.22 -8.47
CA ARG A 59 26.98 -3.97 -9.14
C ARG A 59 26.44 -2.90 -8.19
N PHE A 60 25.83 -3.32 -7.09
CA PHE A 60 25.19 -2.42 -6.13
C PHE A 60 25.05 -3.07 -4.76
N GLY A 61 24.92 -2.27 -3.73
CA GLY A 61 24.51 -2.71 -2.40
C GLY A 61 23.22 -2.07 -1.96
N VAL A 62 22.68 -2.55 -0.85
CA VAL A 62 21.52 -1.96 -0.18
C VAL A 62 21.92 -1.70 1.27
N MET A 63 21.64 -0.51 1.75
CA MET A 63 21.79 -0.13 3.14
C MET A 63 20.43 0.09 3.80
N LYS A 64 20.34 -0.29 5.07
CA LYS A 64 19.23 0.09 5.94
C LYS A 64 19.57 1.42 6.60
N VAL A 65 18.84 2.47 6.26
CA VAL A 65 18.95 3.77 6.92
C VAL A 65 18.49 3.64 8.36
N PHE A 66 19.28 4.17 9.29
CA PHE A 66 18.95 4.22 10.72
C PHE A 66 18.55 5.63 11.15
N LYS A 67 19.20 6.63 10.56
CA LYS A 67 19.01 8.02 10.92
C LYS A 67 19.28 8.90 9.70
N VAL A 68 18.43 9.90 9.50
CA VAL A 68 18.76 11.05 8.66
C VAL A 68 19.47 12.06 9.55
N ILE A 69 20.73 12.37 9.22
CA ILE A 69 21.57 13.31 9.98
C ILE A 69 21.20 14.73 9.59
N GLU A 70 21.08 14.98 8.29
CA GLU A 70 20.66 16.26 7.72
C GLU A 70 19.52 15.98 6.75
N PHE A 71 18.38 16.64 6.97
CA PHE A 71 17.20 16.47 6.15
C PHE A 71 17.28 17.36 4.90
N SER A 72 16.85 16.81 3.77
CA SER A 72 16.59 17.56 2.55
C SER A 72 15.56 18.65 2.83
N LYS A 73 15.76 19.83 2.22
CA LYS A 73 14.77 20.92 2.23
C LYS A 73 13.42 20.55 1.60
N ASP A 74 13.43 19.51 0.76
CA ASP A 74 12.25 19.05 0.03
C ASP A 74 11.49 17.96 0.80
N ARG A 75 11.98 17.57 1.98
CA ARG A 75 11.27 16.63 2.86
C ARG A 75 10.10 17.33 3.54
N VAL A 76 8.99 16.61 3.65
CA VAL A 76 7.79 17.04 4.39
C VAL A 76 7.39 15.95 5.37
N ASP A 77 6.64 16.33 6.41
CA ASP A 77 6.10 15.34 7.34
C ASP A 77 4.90 14.61 6.69
N PRO A 78 4.93 13.27 6.61
CA PRO A 78 3.83 12.51 6.04
C PRO A 78 2.62 12.55 6.97
N LEU A 79 1.42 12.80 6.43
CA LEU A 79 0.17 12.79 7.21
C LEU A 79 -0.18 11.41 7.78
N CYS A 80 0.21 10.34 7.09
CA CYS A 80 -0.18 8.98 7.45
C CYS A 80 0.57 8.49 8.70
N PRO A 81 -0.13 8.08 9.77
CA PRO A 81 0.48 7.69 11.05
C PRO A 81 1.33 6.42 10.95
N VAL A 82 1.16 5.62 9.90
CA VAL A 82 1.90 4.38 9.66
C VAL A 82 2.78 4.44 8.42
N PHE A 83 3.07 5.64 7.88
CA PHE A 83 3.86 5.84 6.66
C PHE A 83 5.17 5.03 6.66
N PHE A 84 5.98 5.15 7.71
CA PHE A 84 7.29 4.46 7.80
C PHE A 84 7.20 2.94 7.99
N LYS A 85 6.00 2.39 8.23
CA LYS A 85 5.77 0.94 8.39
C LYS A 85 5.08 0.35 7.15
N CYS A 86 4.05 1.03 6.65
CA CYS A 86 3.22 0.60 5.54
C CYS A 86 3.98 0.72 4.21
N GLY A 87 4.05 -0.36 3.42
CA GLY A 87 4.76 -0.35 2.13
C GLY A 87 4.00 0.31 0.97
N GLY A 88 2.90 1.02 1.24
CA GLY A 88 1.97 1.49 0.21
C GLY A 88 2.34 2.82 -0.44
N CYS A 89 2.63 3.84 0.37
CA CYS A 89 2.94 5.19 -0.11
C CYS A 89 4.44 5.44 0.06
N LYS A 90 5.16 5.69 -1.04
CA LYS A 90 6.63 5.83 -1.01
C LYS A 90 7.14 7.26 -0.83
N PHE A 91 6.30 8.26 -1.12
CA PHE A 91 6.73 9.65 -1.26
C PHE A 91 5.91 10.66 -0.47
N GLN A 92 5.11 10.23 0.54
CA GLN A 92 4.37 11.22 1.35
C GLN A 92 5.30 12.11 2.18
N ASP A 93 6.56 11.70 2.34
CA ASP A 93 7.61 12.48 2.99
C ASP A 93 8.43 13.35 2.01
N LEU A 94 8.04 13.43 0.74
CA LEU A 94 8.64 14.27 -0.29
C LEU A 94 7.64 15.33 -0.76
N ALA A 95 8.04 16.60 -0.84
CA ALA A 95 7.22 17.69 -1.35
C ALA A 95 6.61 17.34 -2.73
N TYR A 96 5.34 17.68 -2.93
CA TYR A 96 4.56 17.19 -4.06
C TYR A 96 5.15 17.59 -5.41
N GLU A 97 5.65 18.83 -5.51
CA GLU A 97 6.32 19.34 -6.71
C GLU A 97 7.54 18.49 -7.07
N LYS A 98 8.25 17.97 -6.06
CA LYS A 98 9.38 17.06 -6.25
C LYS A 98 8.95 15.66 -6.63
N GLN A 99 7.79 15.19 -6.15
CA GLN A 99 7.20 13.95 -6.65
C GLN A 99 6.88 14.04 -8.16
N LEU A 100 6.36 15.19 -8.62
CA LEU A 100 6.07 15.42 -10.04
C LEU A 100 7.34 15.47 -10.89
N GLN A 101 8.37 16.21 -10.42
CA GLN A 101 9.68 16.26 -11.08
C GLN A 101 10.32 14.87 -11.17
N PHE A 102 10.25 14.08 -10.10
CA PHE A 102 10.74 12.71 -10.09
C PHE A 102 10.04 11.83 -11.12
N LYS A 103 8.70 11.91 -11.22
CA LYS A 103 7.93 11.17 -12.24
C LYS A 103 8.33 11.54 -13.67
N ILE A 104 8.53 12.83 -13.95
CA ILE A 104 9.06 13.29 -15.24
C ILE A 104 10.44 12.70 -15.49
N GLN A 105 11.32 12.69 -14.48
CA GLN A 105 12.68 12.15 -14.61
C GLN A 105 12.67 10.65 -14.93
N ILE A 106 11.75 9.86 -14.34
CA ILE A 106 11.58 8.44 -14.71
C ILE A 106 11.29 8.29 -16.20
N ILE A 107 10.39 9.11 -16.74
CA ILE A 107 10.01 9.07 -18.16
C ILE A 107 11.21 9.44 -19.03
N LYS A 108 11.91 10.54 -18.71
CA LYS A 108 13.10 10.99 -19.44
C LYS A 108 14.20 9.91 -19.44
N ASP A 109 14.49 9.34 -18.27
CA ASP A 109 15.48 8.28 -18.12
C ASP A 109 15.09 7.02 -18.91
N SER A 110 13.80 6.66 -18.92
CA SER A 110 13.30 5.49 -19.64
C SER A 110 13.41 5.68 -21.15
N LEU A 111 12.98 6.83 -21.66
CA LEU A 111 13.12 7.17 -23.09
C LEU A 111 14.59 7.12 -23.53
N LYS A 112 15.47 7.76 -22.77
CA LYS A 112 16.88 7.87 -23.13
C LYS A 112 17.63 6.54 -23.01
N ARG A 113 17.49 5.84 -21.88
CA ARG A 113 18.32 4.67 -21.55
C ARG A 113 17.76 3.36 -22.08
N ILE A 114 16.44 3.21 -22.17
CA ILE A 114 15.79 1.97 -22.59
C ILE A 114 15.39 2.05 -24.07
N ALA A 115 14.70 3.12 -24.45
CA ALA A 115 14.23 3.28 -25.83
C ALA A 115 15.28 3.91 -26.77
N HIS A 116 16.37 4.47 -26.22
CA HIS A 116 17.38 5.22 -26.97
C HIS A 116 16.79 6.40 -27.78
N ILE A 117 15.75 7.03 -27.22
CA ILE A 117 15.07 8.21 -27.75
C ILE A 117 15.45 9.40 -26.88
N GLU A 118 15.90 10.50 -27.49
CA GLU A 118 16.10 11.74 -26.73
C GLU A 118 14.74 12.28 -26.26
N PRO A 119 14.55 12.48 -24.95
CA PRO A 119 13.27 12.93 -24.42
C PRO A 119 13.02 14.40 -24.80
N PRO A 120 11.75 14.81 -24.96
CA PRO A 120 11.41 16.22 -25.08
C PRO A 120 11.97 17.03 -23.90
N GLU A 121 12.40 18.27 -24.17
CA GLU A 121 12.89 19.18 -23.13
C GLU A 121 11.83 19.42 -22.07
N ASN A 122 10.61 19.72 -22.51
CA ASN A 122 9.45 19.96 -21.68
C ASN A 122 8.47 18.80 -21.81
N ILE A 123 8.25 18.10 -20.69
CA ILE A 123 7.19 17.09 -20.56
C ILE A 123 6.19 17.68 -19.57
N GLU A 124 4.97 17.94 -20.05
CA GLU A 124 3.88 18.39 -19.20
C GLU A 124 3.42 17.24 -18.28
N ILE A 125 3.23 17.55 -17.00
CA ILE A 125 2.65 16.63 -16.02
C ILE A 125 1.39 17.26 -15.45
N ILE A 126 0.28 16.53 -15.54
CA ILE A 126 -0.99 16.95 -14.96
C ILE A 126 -0.97 16.53 -13.48
N PRO A 127 -0.97 17.48 -12.53
CA PRO A 127 -1.06 17.16 -11.11
C PRO A 127 -2.44 16.56 -10.79
N ALA A 128 -2.51 15.78 -9.71
CA ALA A 128 -3.79 15.34 -9.18
C ALA A 128 -4.49 16.52 -8.50
N ASP A 129 -5.81 16.65 -8.68
CA ASP A 129 -6.63 17.68 -8.02
C ASP A 129 -6.53 17.60 -6.49
N SER A 130 -6.35 16.38 -5.96
CA SER A 130 -6.09 16.13 -4.54
C SER A 130 -5.00 15.08 -4.36
N GLN A 131 -4.08 15.33 -3.43
CA GLN A 131 -3.02 14.41 -3.03
C GLN A 131 -3.51 13.34 -2.04
N TYR A 132 -4.70 13.54 -1.46
CA TYR A 132 -5.31 12.70 -0.44
C TYR A 132 -6.75 12.36 -0.82
N GLN A 133 -7.32 11.35 -0.18
CA GLN A 133 -8.72 10.95 -0.35
C GLN A 133 -9.15 10.69 -1.80
N TYR A 134 -8.21 10.31 -2.67
CA TYR A 134 -8.49 10.03 -4.09
C TYR A 134 -8.77 8.54 -4.35
N ARG A 135 -8.35 7.65 -3.44
CA ARG A 135 -8.37 6.21 -3.64
C ARG A 135 -9.71 5.63 -3.22
N ASN A 136 -10.42 5.11 -4.20
CA ASN A 136 -11.79 4.62 -4.08
C ASN A 136 -11.90 3.11 -3.76
N LYS A 137 -10.76 2.44 -3.51
CA LYS A 137 -10.69 1.02 -3.12
C LYS A 137 -9.59 0.76 -2.09
N GLY A 138 -9.99 0.17 -0.97
CA GLY A 138 -9.11 -0.43 0.03
C GLY A 138 -9.16 -1.96 -0.01
N SER A 139 -8.00 -2.62 0.02
CA SER A 139 -7.88 -4.07 0.18
C SER A 139 -7.02 -4.33 1.39
N PHE A 140 -7.68 -4.59 2.51
CA PHE A 140 -7.09 -4.68 3.83
C PHE A 140 -6.76 -6.12 4.18
N ALA A 141 -5.52 -6.33 4.61
CA ALA A 141 -5.11 -7.53 5.30
C ALA A 141 -5.69 -7.51 6.73
N VAL A 142 -6.07 -8.69 7.21
CA VAL A 142 -6.62 -8.88 8.56
C VAL A 142 -5.77 -9.92 9.28
N GLN A 143 -5.26 -9.56 10.44
CA GLN A 143 -4.48 -10.42 11.32
C GLN A 143 -4.88 -10.22 12.79
N GLY A 144 -4.36 -11.08 13.66
CA GLY A 144 -4.66 -11.07 15.09
C GLY A 144 -5.59 -12.20 15.49
N ASN A 145 -6.15 -12.08 16.69
CA ASN A 145 -7.04 -13.06 17.29
C ASN A 145 -8.38 -12.39 17.64
N SER A 146 -9.41 -13.18 17.95
CA SER A 146 -10.69 -12.68 18.43
C SER A 146 -10.49 -11.66 19.57
N GLY A 147 -11.06 -10.46 19.40
CA GLY A 147 -10.99 -9.36 20.38
C GLY A 147 -9.80 -8.39 20.24
N LYS A 148 -8.78 -8.68 19.40
CA LYS A 148 -7.72 -7.72 19.07
C LYS A 148 -7.28 -7.91 17.62
N LEU A 149 -7.99 -7.23 16.71
CA LEU A 149 -7.72 -7.31 15.29
C LEU A 149 -6.76 -6.22 14.83
N HIS A 150 -5.89 -6.61 13.91
CA HIS A 150 -5.08 -5.70 13.11
C HIS A 150 -5.65 -5.67 11.70
N ILE A 151 -6.16 -4.52 11.28
CA ILE A 151 -6.76 -4.32 9.95
C ILE A 151 -6.06 -3.15 9.28
N GLY A 152 -5.36 -3.44 8.20
CA GLY A 152 -4.53 -2.45 7.51
C GLY A 152 -3.90 -3.01 6.25
N PHE A 153 -2.73 -2.51 5.91
CA PHE A 153 -1.94 -3.00 4.77
C PHE A 153 -0.71 -3.73 5.28
N TYR A 154 -0.10 -4.57 4.45
CA TYR A 154 1.15 -5.23 4.83
C TYR A 154 2.29 -4.22 4.99
N ALA A 155 3.07 -4.41 6.04
CA ALA A 155 4.30 -3.69 6.28
C ALA A 155 5.35 -4.08 5.24
N GLU A 156 6.18 -3.12 4.84
CA GLU A 156 7.12 -3.31 3.74
C GLU A 156 8.02 -4.53 3.93
N GLY A 157 8.10 -5.38 2.91
CA GLY A 157 8.94 -6.58 2.91
C GLY A 157 8.48 -7.71 3.84
N SER A 158 7.23 -7.67 4.33
CA SER A 158 6.67 -8.67 5.24
C SER A 158 5.20 -8.97 4.95
N HIS A 159 4.65 -9.98 5.63
CA HIS A 159 3.20 -10.19 5.74
C HIS A 159 2.66 -9.70 7.09
N ASP A 160 3.37 -8.83 7.81
CA ASP A 160 2.88 -8.26 9.06
C ASP A 160 1.93 -7.09 8.76
N VAL A 161 0.82 -6.97 9.48
CA VAL A 161 -0.12 -5.87 9.24
C VAL A 161 0.34 -4.56 9.90
N ALA A 162 0.46 -3.50 9.09
CA ALA A 162 0.51 -2.11 9.52
C ALA A 162 -0.91 -1.63 9.84
N ASP A 163 -1.36 -1.96 11.05
CA ASP A 163 -2.67 -1.58 11.58
C ASP A 163 -2.79 -0.06 11.75
N SER A 164 -3.89 0.50 11.27
CA SER A 164 -4.20 1.92 11.40
C SER A 164 -5.70 2.12 11.28
N ALA A 165 -6.27 3.03 12.08
CA ALA A 165 -7.68 3.43 11.97
C ALA A 165 -7.96 4.18 10.66
N THR A 166 -6.98 4.93 10.15
CA THR A 166 -7.13 5.76 8.95
C THR A 166 -6.05 5.46 7.90
N CYS A 167 -6.38 5.78 6.65
CA CYS A 167 -5.44 5.87 5.55
C CYS A 167 -5.85 7.08 4.70
N ASP A 168 -5.02 8.13 4.71
CA ASP A 168 -5.39 9.45 4.21
C ASP A 168 -5.57 9.51 2.69
N ILE A 169 -5.04 8.53 1.95
CA ILE A 169 -5.28 8.44 0.51
C ILE A 169 -6.63 7.80 0.16
N LEU A 170 -7.25 7.06 1.09
CA LEU A 170 -8.57 6.46 0.88
C LEU A 170 -9.68 7.48 1.11
N LEU A 171 -10.80 7.30 0.41
CA LEU A 171 -12.03 8.05 0.71
C LEU A 171 -12.44 7.85 2.19
N PRO A 172 -12.91 8.90 2.89
CA PRO A 172 -13.25 8.82 4.31
C PRO A 172 -14.21 7.68 4.66
N ALA A 173 -15.26 7.46 3.85
CA ALA A 173 -16.24 6.42 4.12
C ALA A 173 -15.64 4.99 4.04
N ILE A 174 -14.53 4.79 3.30
CA ILE A 174 -13.82 3.51 3.28
C ILE A 174 -13.15 3.26 4.64
N ASN A 175 -12.54 4.29 5.24
CA ASN A 175 -11.96 4.21 6.58
C ASN A 175 -13.05 3.96 7.63
N ASP A 176 -14.16 4.70 7.56
CA ASP A 176 -15.29 4.55 8.48
C ASP A 176 -15.93 3.16 8.37
N THR A 177 -16.10 2.65 7.15
CA THR A 177 -16.63 1.31 6.89
C THR A 177 -15.70 0.23 7.44
N LYS A 178 -14.38 0.39 7.27
CA LYS A 178 -13.40 -0.55 7.80
C LYS A 178 -13.47 -0.63 9.33
N GLU A 179 -13.54 0.51 10.02
CA GLU A 179 -13.63 0.53 11.48
C GLU A 179 -14.98 0.03 12.01
N TRP A 180 -16.08 0.33 11.32
CA TRP A 180 -17.38 -0.29 11.64
C TRP A 180 -17.34 -1.82 11.51
N VAL A 181 -16.77 -2.34 10.41
CA VAL A 181 -16.60 -3.79 10.23
C VAL A 181 -15.68 -4.37 11.31
N ARG A 182 -14.57 -3.68 11.67
CA ARG A 182 -13.67 -4.11 12.76
C ARG A 182 -14.45 -4.35 14.05
N GLN A 183 -15.28 -3.39 14.47
CA GLN A 183 -16.07 -3.48 15.69
C GLN A 183 -17.03 -4.68 15.68
N LEU A 184 -17.68 -4.96 14.55
CA LEU A 184 -18.56 -6.12 14.42
C LEU A 184 -17.78 -7.45 14.45
N LEU A 185 -16.63 -7.51 13.79
CA LEU A 185 -15.77 -8.70 13.81
C LEU A 185 -15.27 -9.02 15.21
N GLU A 186 -14.87 -8.00 15.98
CA GLU A 186 -14.43 -8.16 17.37
C GLU A 186 -15.59 -8.54 18.30
N LYS A 187 -16.74 -7.87 18.20
CA LYS A 187 -17.94 -8.17 18.99
C LYS A 187 -18.40 -9.62 18.86
N HIS A 188 -18.33 -10.17 17.64
CA HIS A 188 -18.78 -11.53 17.34
C HIS A 188 -17.63 -12.55 17.31
N GLU A 189 -16.43 -12.15 17.75
CA GLU A 189 -15.24 -13.00 17.87
C GLU A 189 -14.94 -13.81 16.60
N ILE A 190 -15.10 -13.19 15.42
CA ILE A 190 -14.95 -13.86 14.14
C ILE A 190 -13.54 -14.43 13.98
N SER A 191 -13.48 -15.73 13.65
CA SER A 191 -12.21 -16.43 13.44
C SER A 191 -11.42 -15.86 12.26
N ILE A 192 -10.18 -15.47 12.51
CA ILE A 192 -9.26 -14.91 11.51
C ILE A 192 -8.37 -15.99 10.92
N TYR A 193 -8.10 -15.89 9.62
CA TYR A 193 -7.26 -16.82 8.89
C TYR A 193 -5.78 -16.65 9.24
N HIS A 194 -5.11 -17.76 9.57
CA HIS A 194 -3.68 -17.82 9.81
C HIS A 194 -2.96 -18.50 8.66
N GLU A 195 -2.16 -17.75 7.91
CA GLU A 195 -1.49 -18.20 6.68
C GLU A 195 -0.62 -19.47 6.89
N ARG A 196 0.07 -19.59 8.03
CA ARG A 196 0.94 -20.75 8.31
C ARG A 196 0.18 -22.05 8.57
N SER A 197 -0.99 -21.96 9.21
CA SER A 197 -1.78 -23.15 9.59
C SER A 197 -2.94 -23.42 8.62
N HIS A 198 -3.24 -22.47 7.74
CA HIS A 198 -4.39 -22.48 6.82
C HIS A 198 -5.75 -22.63 7.51
N ARG A 199 -5.83 -22.26 8.80
CA ARG A 199 -7.06 -22.31 9.59
C ARG A 199 -7.63 -20.92 9.81
N GLY A 200 -8.93 -20.87 10.09
CA GLY A 200 -9.70 -19.65 10.32
C GLY A 200 -10.55 -19.23 9.13
N LEU A 201 -11.48 -18.30 9.36
CA LEU A 201 -12.50 -17.91 8.40
C LEU A 201 -12.10 -16.66 7.59
N LEU A 202 -11.97 -15.51 8.24
CA LEU A 202 -11.77 -14.23 7.55
C LEU A 202 -10.30 -14.04 7.14
N ARG A 203 -10.06 -13.86 5.83
CA ARG A 203 -8.73 -13.64 5.23
C ARG A 203 -8.41 -12.18 4.98
N GLY A 204 -9.43 -11.36 4.72
CA GLY A 204 -9.23 -9.98 4.31
C GLY A 204 -10.55 -9.24 4.13
N LEU A 205 -10.43 -7.93 3.93
CA LEU A 205 -11.56 -7.03 3.75
C LEU A 205 -11.30 -6.15 2.52
N ILE A 206 -12.25 -6.13 1.59
CA ILE A 206 -12.21 -5.24 0.42
C ILE A 206 -13.36 -4.27 0.54
N ILE A 207 -13.08 -2.98 0.43
CA ILE A 207 -14.11 -1.94 0.44
C ILE A 207 -13.87 -1.06 -0.77
N ARG A 208 -14.93 -0.87 -1.55
CA ARG A 208 -14.96 0.03 -2.70
C ARG A 208 -16.04 1.06 -2.46
N GLN A 209 -15.78 2.30 -2.84
CA GLN A 209 -16.79 3.34 -2.84
C GLN A 209 -16.74 4.09 -4.16
N SER A 210 -17.89 4.49 -4.70
CA SER A 210 -17.94 5.42 -5.82
C SER A 210 -17.70 6.85 -5.34
N SER A 211 -16.78 7.56 -5.96
CA SER A 211 -16.57 8.98 -5.67
C SER A 211 -17.69 9.87 -6.22
N SER A 212 -18.41 9.42 -7.25
CA SER A 212 -19.50 10.19 -7.87
C SER A 212 -20.87 9.96 -7.24
N THR A 213 -21.17 8.73 -6.77
CA THR A 213 -22.49 8.35 -6.24
C THR A 213 -22.50 8.14 -4.74
N GLY A 214 -21.34 7.92 -4.12
CA GLY A 214 -21.22 7.54 -2.72
C GLY A 214 -21.61 6.09 -2.42
N GLU A 215 -22.02 5.29 -3.42
CA GLU A 215 -22.34 3.88 -3.23
C GLU A 215 -21.09 3.09 -2.81
N THR A 216 -21.20 2.34 -1.70
CA THR A 216 -20.13 1.52 -1.12
C THR A 216 -20.45 0.03 -1.27
N LEU A 217 -19.48 -0.75 -1.72
CA LEU A 217 -19.54 -2.21 -1.80
C LEU A 217 -18.48 -2.82 -0.88
N VAL A 218 -18.91 -3.73 -0.01
CA VAL A 218 -18.05 -4.36 1.01
C VAL A 218 -17.92 -5.86 0.75
N GLY A 219 -16.68 -6.32 0.69
CA GLY A 219 -16.29 -7.71 0.46
C GLY A 219 -15.55 -8.29 1.64
N LEU A 220 -16.14 -9.31 2.27
CA LEU A 220 -15.52 -10.12 3.30
C LEU A 220 -14.86 -11.33 2.62
N VAL A 221 -13.54 -11.31 2.51
CA VAL A 221 -12.78 -12.41 1.89
C VAL A 221 -12.58 -13.50 2.93
N THR A 222 -12.99 -14.72 2.63
CA THR A 222 -13.05 -15.83 3.58
C THR A 222 -12.44 -17.11 3.01
N ASN A 223 -11.95 -17.99 3.88
CA ASN A 223 -11.83 -19.41 3.56
C ASN A 223 -13.24 -20.05 3.44
N LYS A 224 -13.35 -21.31 3.01
CA LYS A 224 -14.63 -22.03 2.99
C LYS A 224 -15.26 -22.02 4.39
N GLY A 225 -16.49 -21.52 4.49
CA GLY A 225 -17.22 -21.44 5.74
C GLY A 225 -18.38 -20.46 5.68
N ARG A 226 -19.08 -20.33 6.81
CA ARG A 226 -20.22 -19.42 6.97
C ARG A 226 -20.00 -18.57 8.22
N PHE A 227 -20.44 -17.32 8.18
CA PHE A 227 -20.46 -16.48 9.35
C PHE A 227 -21.55 -16.92 10.36
N PRO A 228 -21.35 -16.65 11.67
CA PRO A 228 -22.40 -16.83 12.68
C PRO A 228 -23.66 -16.02 12.36
N ARG A 229 -24.83 -16.54 12.75
CA ARG A 229 -26.11 -15.85 12.52
C ARG A 229 -26.18 -14.48 13.20
N GLY A 230 -25.65 -14.36 14.41
CA GLY A 230 -25.61 -13.09 15.15
C GLY A 230 -24.81 -12.02 14.41
N PHE A 231 -23.63 -12.37 13.88
CA PHE A 231 -22.83 -11.46 13.07
C PHE A 231 -23.57 -11.01 11.81
N LEU A 232 -24.21 -11.94 11.09
CA LEU A 232 -24.97 -11.59 9.89
C LEU A 232 -26.17 -10.70 10.21
N ALA A 233 -26.87 -10.94 11.31
CA ALA A 233 -27.98 -10.09 11.75
C ALA A 233 -27.50 -8.65 12.00
N ASP A 234 -26.45 -8.48 12.82
CA ASP A 234 -25.90 -7.16 13.09
C ASP A 234 -25.35 -6.50 11.82
N LEU A 235 -24.60 -7.22 10.98
CA LEU A 235 -24.01 -6.67 9.75
C LEU A 235 -25.08 -6.17 8.76
N THR A 236 -26.24 -6.84 8.68
CA THR A 236 -27.26 -6.58 7.65
C THR A 236 -28.42 -5.70 8.10
N GLN A 237 -28.56 -5.46 9.41
CA GLN A 237 -29.64 -4.64 9.98
C GLN A 237 -29.13 -3.36 10.65
N ASP A 238 -27.81 -3.13 10.68
CA ASP A 238 -27.24 -1.93 11.27
C ASP A 238 -27.64 -0.65 10.50
N LYS A 239 -28.01 0.38 11.25
CA LYS A 239 -28.24 1.75 10.77
C LYS A 239 -27.03 2.34 10.01
N ASN A 240 -25.82 1.85 10.28
CA ASN A 240 -24.59 2.29 9.63
C ASN A 240 -24.56 1.97 8.13
N LEU A 241 -25.31 0.97 7.64
CA LEU A 241 -25.39 0.67 6.21
C LEU A 241 -25.78 1.90 5.38
N LYS A 242 -26.85 2.59 5.79
CA LYS A 242 -27.32 3.80 5.10
C LYS A 242 -26.35 4.96 5.27
N LYS A 243 -25.80 5.15 6.47
CA LYS A 243 -24.84 6.23 6.78
C LYS A 243 -23.58 6.13 5.92
N LEU A 244 -23.10 4.91 5.67
CA LEU A 244 -21.88 4.63 4.93
C LEU A 244 -22.10 4.42 3.42
N GLY A 245 -23.34 4.62 2.93
CA GLY A 245 -23.71 4.41 1.54
C GLY A 245 -23.58 2.95 1.08
N ILE A 246 -23.60 1.98 2.01
CA ILE A 246 -23.41 0.57 1.67
C ILE A 246 -24.63 0.08 0.91
N VAL A 247 -24.39 -0.34 -0.34
CA VAL A 247 -25.42 -0.91 -1.21
C VAL A 247 -25.33 -2.42 -1.34
N GLY A 248 -24.22 -3.02 -0.90
CA GLY A 248 -24.01 -4.45 -0.98
C GLY A 248 -22.93 -4.98 -0.03
N LEU A 249 -23.22 -6.14 0.55
CA LEU A 249 -22.32 -6.92 1.39
C LEU A 249 -22.13 -8.29 0.73
N ILE A 250 -20.88 -8.65 0.44
CA ILE A 250 -20.55 -9.86 -0.30
C ILE A 250 -19.51 -10.66 0.50
N GLN A 251 -19.73 -11.97 0.58
CA GLN A 251 -18.70 -12.92 0.97
C GLN A 251 -17.98 -13.40 -0.29
N ASN A 252 -16.68 -13.12 -0.39
CA ASN A 252 -15.83 -13.73 -1.40
C ASN A 252 -15.11 -14.94 -0.80
N ILE A 253 -15.13 -16.08 -1.47
CA ILE A 253 -14.57 -17.34 -0.93
C ILE A 253 -13.27 -17.68 -1.66
N ASN A 254 -12.17 -17.67 -0.92
CA ASN A 254 -10.84 -18.06 -1.35
C ASN A 254 -10.27 -19.12 -0.40
N SER A 255 -10.26 -20.38 -0.83
CA SER A 255 -9.67 -21.49 -0.06
C SER A 255 -8.26 -21.88 -0.51
N GLN A 256 -7.67 -21.14 -1.44
CA GLN A 256 -6.36 -21.47 -2.01
C GLN A 256 -5.23 -20.90 -1.15
N ASN A 257 -4.11 -21.64 -1.09
CA ASN A 257 -2.86 -21.12 -0.54
C ASN A 257 -2.16 -20.25 -1.60
N THR A 258 -2.48 -18.96 -1.61
CA THR A 258 -2.03 -18.01 -2.61
C THR A 258 -2.01 -16.58 -2.06
N ASN A 259 -1.18 -15.73 -2.68
CA ASN A 259 -1.13 -14.29 -2.44
C ASN A 259 -2.26 -13.53 -3.19
N VAL A 260 -3.00 -14.21 -4.08
CA VAL A 260 -4.19 -13.62 -4.69
C VAL A 260 -5.25 -13.42 -3.60
N ILE A 261 -5.71 -12.18 -3.44
CA ILE A 261 -6.65 -11.81 -2.37
C ILE A 261 -7.99 -12.52 -2.57
N MET A 262 -8.63 -12.34 -3.73
CA MET A 262 -9.96 -12.87 -4.01
C MET A 262 -9.94 -14.28 -4.60
N GLY A 263 -10.94 -15.07 -4.26
CA GLY A 263 -11.27 -16.31 -4.96
C GLY A 263 -12.32 -16.07 -6.03
N SER A 264 -12.74 -17.16 -6.69
CA SER A 264 -13.65 -17.11 -7.83
C SER A 264 -15.14 -17.09 -7.46
N GLU A 265 -15.48 -17.35 -6.20
CA GLU A 265 -16.88 -17.45 -5.76
C GLU A 265 -17.28 -16.24 -4.91
N ASN A 266 -18.42 -15.64 -5.27
CA ASN A 266 -19.05 -14.53 -4.55
C ASN A 266 -20.46 -14.91 -4.11
N LYS A 267 -20.76 -14.69 -2.83
CA LYS A 267 -22.09 -14.85 -2.27
C LYS A 267 -22.58 -13.52 -1.72
N VAL A 268 -23.71 -13.03 -2.22
CA VAL A 268 -24.36 -11.84 -1.66
C VAL A 268 -24.91 -12.18 -0.29
N LEU A 269 -24.48 -11.44 0.73
CA LEU A 269 -25.00 -11.52 2.09
C LEU A 269 -26.18 -10.56 2.25
N TRP A 270 -26.14 -9.39 1.60
CA TRP A 270 -27.19 -8.38 1.63
C TRP A 270 -27.03 -7.40 0.47
N GLY A 271 -28.16 -6.87 -0.01
CA GLY A 271 -28.20 -5.81 -1.02
C GLY A 271 -27.77 -6.26 -2.42
N LYS A 272 -27.07 -5.38 -3.13
CA LYS A 272 -26.60 -5.56 -4.51
C LYS A 272 -25.27 -6.32 -4.55
N ASN A 273 -24.98 -6.96 -5.68
CA ASN A 273 -23.65 -7.53 -5.97
C ASN A 273 -22.69 -6.54 -6.67
N ARG A 274 -23.14 -5.30 -6.92
CA ARG A 274 -22.44 -4.27 -7.69
C ARG A 274 -22.84 -2.87 -7.22
N TYR A 275 -21.95 -1.90 -7.43
CA TYR A 275 -22.19 -0.47 -7.23
C TYR A 275 -22.03 0.30 -8.54
N THR A 276 -22.47 1.56 -8.55
CA THR A 276 -22.52 2.42 -9.73
C THR A 276 -21.51 3.55 -9.63
N GLU A 277 -20.77 3.80 -10.70
CA GLU A 277 -19.80 4.90 -10.82
C GLU A 277 -20.06 5.67 -12.11
N ASN A 278 -20.00 6.99 -12.06
CA ASN A 278 -20.08 7.86 -13.23
C ASN A 278 -18.72 8.48 -13.53
N LEU A 279 -18.25 8.33 -14.77
CA LEU A 279 -16.99 8.89 -15.23
C LEU A 279 -17.10 9.32 -16.69
N GLY A 280 -16.76 10.58 -16.98
CA GLY A 280 -16.75 11.09 -18.36
C GLY A 280 -18.12 11.05 -19.05
N GLY A 281 -19.21 11.22 -18.30
CA GLY A 281 -20.59 11.12 -18.83
C GLY A 281 -21.10 9.69 -19.04
N LEU A 282 -20.30 8.67 -18.70
CA LEU A 282 -20.68 7.26 -18.78
C LEU A 282 -20.99 6.69 -17.39
N THR A 283 -21.88 5.71 -17.33
CA THR A 283 -22.24 4.98 -16.12
C THR A 283 -21.68 3.55 -16.16
N PHE A 284 -20.98 3.17 -15.11
CA PHE A 284 -20.37 1.85 -14.95
C PHE A 284 -21.00 1.10 -13.77
N HIS A 285 -21.18 -0.21 -13.93
CA HIS A 285 -21.55 -1.11 -12.83
C HIS A 285 -20.36 -1.97 -12.46
N LEU A 286 -19.89 -1.84 -11.23
CA LEU A 286 -18.65 -2.44 -10.76
C LEU A 286 -18.94 -3.47 -9.66
N SER A 287 -18.35 -4.65 -9.78
CA SER A 287 -18.30 -5.65 -8.71
C SER A 287 -17.13 -5.38 -7.75
N LEU A 288 -16.95 -6.27 -6.76
CA LEU A 288 -15.74 -6.30 -5.92
C LEU A 288 -14.46 -6.37 -6.76
#